data_AF-A0A2V6EX25-F1
#
_entry.id   AF-A0A2V6EX25-F1
#
_cell.length_a   1.000
_cell.length_b   1.000
_cell.length_c   1.000
_cell.angle_alpha   90.00
_cell.angle_beta   90.00
_cell.angle_gamma   90.00
#
_symmetry.space_group_name_H-M   'P 1'
#
loop_
_entity.id
_entity.type
_entity.pdbx_description
1 polymer ?
#
loop_
_entity_poly.entity_id
_entity_poly.type
_entity_poly.pdbx_seq_one_letter_code
_entity_poly.pdbx_strand_id
1 'polypeptide(L)'
;MSKNIDATPHRFPFQYKSDSEGTPQFGLIAEEVAKANPDLVVRDEKGEIYTARYEAVKAMLLNEFLKEHRKVEELEKQIRALTATVQKVNDRQHLSKAAPQVTANN
;
A
#
# COMPACT_ATOMS: atom_id res chain seq x y z
N MET A 1 -15.51 3.94 -8.90
CA MET A 1 -14.41 2.97 -9.11
C MET A 1 -13.10 3.75 -9.06
N SER A 2 -12.35 3.64 -7.96
CA SER A 2 -10.97 4.17 -7.93
C SER A 2 -10.11 3.29 -8.82
N LYS A 3 -9.59 3.84 -9.93
CA LYS A 3 -8.52 3.19 -10.69
C LYS A 3 -7.27 3.27 -9.81
N ASN A 4 -6.82 2.15 -9.28
CA ASN A 4 -5.56 2.09 -8.56
C ASN A 4 -4.44 2.42 -9.54
N ILE A 5 -3.70 3.48 -9.25
CA ILE A 5 -2.52 3.84 -10.02
C ILE A 5 -1.39 2.98 -9.50
N ASP A 6 -1.17 1.86 -10.19
CA ASP A 6 0.05 1.06 -10.01
C ASP A 6 1.19 1.78 -10.74
N ALA A 7 1.55 2.96 -10.25
CA ALA A 7 2.75 3.66 -10.66
C ALA A 7 3.83 3.27 -9.66
N THR A 8 4.65 2.29 -10.04
CA THR A 8 5.87 1.99 -9.28
C THR A 8 6.78 3.23 -9.39
N PRO A 9 7.13 3.91 -8.29
CA PRO A 9 8.02 5.05 -8.36
C PRO A 9 9.41 4.56 -8.76
N HIS A 10 9.77 4.79 -10.01
CA HIS A 10 11.07 4.43 -10.55
C HIS A 10 12.07 5.55 -10.24
N ARG A 11 13.25 5.17 -9.71
CA ARG A 11 14.37 6.10 -9.54
C ARG A 11 15.01 6.33 -10.90
N PHE A 12 14.59 7.39 -11.58
CA PHE A 12 15.28 7.88 -12.77
C PHE A 12 16.23 9.00 -12.37
N PRO A 13 17.54 8.87 -12.61
CA PRO A 13 18.42 10.02 -12.53
C PRO A 13 18.09 10.94 -13.72
N PHE A 14 17.32 12.00 -13.48
CA PHE A 14 17.18 13.10 -14.43
C PHE A 14 17.74 14.37 -13.79
N GLN A 15 18.55 15.11 -14.54
CA GLN A 15 19.00 16.43 -14.15
C GLN A 15 18.17 17.46 -14.90
N TYR A 16 17.54 18.36 -14.14
CA TYR A 16 16.98 19.56 -14.75
C TYR A 16 18.14 20.39 -15.32
N LYS A 17 17.99 20.93 -16.53
CA LYS A 17 19.06 21.72 -17.17
C LYS A 17 19.53 22.94 -16.33
N SER A 18 18.71 23.36 -15.37
CA SER A 18 18.98 24.45 -14.44
C SER A 18 19.52 24.01 -13.07
N ASP A 19 19.67 22.71 -12.82
CA ASP A 19 20.23 22.18 -11.58
C ASP A 19 21.74 21.98 -11.73
N SER A 20 22.50 22.97 -11.27
CA SER A 20 23.97 22.95 -11.30
C SER A 20 24.59 22.01 -10.26
N GLU A 21 23.82 21.57 -9.27
CA GLU A 21 24.31 20.74 -8.16
C GLU A 21 24.09 19.24 -8.42
N GLY A 22 23.32 18.90 -9.47
CA GLY A 22 23.09 17.52 -9.88
C GLY A 22 22.32 16.71 -8.83
N THR A 23 21.45 17.37 -8.06
CA THR A 23 20.70 16.74 -6.98
C THR A 23 19.81 15.64 -7.56
N PRO A 24 19.85 14.40 -7.05
CA PRO A 24 18.96 13.34 -7.50
C PRO A 24 17.49 13.71 -7.22
N GLN A 25 16.70 13.88 -8.27
CA GLN A 25 15.27 14.19 -8.15
C GLN A 25 14.42 12.95 -8.43
N PHE A 26 13.23 12.92 -7.82
CA PHE A 26 12.20 11.93 -8.11
C PHE A 26 11.13 12.56 -8.98
N GLY A 27 10.62 11.81 -9.96
CA GLY A 27 9.65 12.28 -10.93
C GLY A 27 8.77 11.16 -11.43
N LEU A 28 7.71 11.54 -12.15
CA LEU A 28 6.79 10.60 -12.78
C LEU A 28 6.92 10.70 -14.30
N ILE A 29 6.90 9.57 -14.99
CA ILE A 29 6.83 9.53 -16.45
C ILE A 29 5.36 9.76 -16.84
N ALA A 30 5.08 10.85 -17.56
CA ALA A 30 3.72 11.23 -17.91
C ALA A 30 3.01 10.14 -18.73
N GLU A 31 3.72 9.42 -19.58
CA GLU A 31 3.21 8.31 -20.38
C GLU A 31 2.77 7.12 -19.52
N GLU A 32 3.52 6.81 -18.46
CA GLU A 32 3.14 5.76 -17.50
C GLU A 32 1.93 6.18 -16.66
N VAL A 33 1.91 7.45 -16.22
CA VAL A 33 0.75 8.03 -15.54
C VAL A 33 -0.47 7.99 -16.45
N ALA A 34 -0.34 8.28 -17.75
CA ALA A 34 -1.44 8.22 -18.70
C ALA A 34 -1.97 6.80 -18.93
N LYS A 35 -1.08 5.78 -18.93
CA LYS A 35 -1.49 4.37 -19.00
C LYS A 35 -2.31 3.96 -17.77
N ALA A 36 -1.90 4.41 -16.57
CA ALA A 36 -2.61 4.11 -15.34
C ALA A 36 -3.92 4.92 -15.19
N ASN A 37 -3.85 6.23 -15.46
CA ASN A 37 -4.99 7.14 -15.44
C ASN A 37 -4.78 8.34 -16.40
N PRO A 38 -5.44 8.35 -17.58
CA PRO A 38 -5.35 9.45 -18.55
C PRO A 38 -5.80 10.82 -18.02
N ASP A 39 -6.63 10.86 -16.98
CA ASP A 39 -7.14 12.12 -16.42
C ASP A 39 -6.06 12.87 -15.60
N LEU A 40 -4.97 12.19 -15.26
CA LEU A 40 -3.85 12.75 -14.50
C LEU A 40 -2.72 13.29 -15.37
N VAL A 41 -2.94 13.42 -16.66
CA VAL A 41 -2.00 14.09 -17.58
C VAL A 41 -2.62 15.33 -18.23
N VAL A 42 -1.75 16.23 -18.66
CA VAL A 42 -2.06 17.36 -19.53
C VAL A 42 -1.60 17.00 -20.93
N ARG A 43 -2.45 17.25 -21.92
CA ARG A 43 -2.13 17.11 -23.33
C ARG A 43 -1.96 18.49 -23.96
N ASP A 44 -1.10 18.60 -24.95
CA ASP A 44 -0.90 19.83 -25.73
C ASP A 44 -2.03 20.03 -26.77
N GLU A 45 -1.91 21.08 -27.60
CA GLU A 45 -2.87 21.41 -28.66
C GLU A 45 -2.99 20.31 -29.74
N LYS A 46 -1.98 19.45 -29.88
CA LYS A 46 -1.98 18.33 -30.82
C LYS A 46 -2.56 17.05 -30.20
N GLY A 47 -2.88 17.10 -28.91
CA GLY A 47 -3.39 15.97 -28.14
C GLY A 47 -2.28 15.04 -27.62
N GLU A 48 -1.01 15.43 -27.74
CA GLU A 48 0.13 14.64 -27.26
C GLU A 48 0.35 14.84 -25.77
N ILE A 49 0.86 13.82 -25.07
CA ILE A 49 1.11 13.88 -23.63
C ILE A 49 2.23 14.89 -23.37
N TYR A 50 1.93 15.92 -22.60
CA TYR A 50 2.87 17.01 -22.31
C TYR A 50 3.47 16.91 -20.90
N THR A 51 2.64 16.70 -19.88
CA THR A 51 3.11 16.58 -18.49
C THR A 51 2.08 15.88 -17.60
N ALA A 52 2.54 15.35 -16.46
CA ALA A 52 1.65 14.87 -15.41
C ALA A 52 1.07 16.03 -14.59
N ARG A 53 -0.16 15.86 -14.11
CA ARG A 53 -0.83 16.80 -13.18
C ARG A 53 -0.32 16.56 -11.76
N TYR A 54 0.87 17.07 -11.44
CA TYR A 54 1.54 16.81 -10.16
C TYR A 54 0.67 17.06 -8.92
N GLU A 55 -0.09 18.16 -8.86
CA GLU A 55 -0.96 18.42 -7.71
C GLU A 55 -2.11 17.42 -7.59
N ALA A 56 -2.71 17.01 -8.72
CA ALA A 56 -3.77 16.00 -8.72
C ALA A 56 -3.23 14.62 -8.30
N VAL A 57 -2.04 14.25 -8.79
CA VAL A 57 -1.36 13.01 -8.38
C VAL A 57 -1.04 13.04 -6.89
N LYS A 58 -0.47 14.14 -6.37
CA LYS A 58 -0.12 14.29 -4.95
C LYS A 58 -1.34 14.16 -4.03
N ALA A 59 -2.44 14.83 -4.37
CA ALA A 59 -3.69 14.72 -3.61
C ALA A 59 -4.26 13.30 -3.62
N MET A 60 -4.22 12.63 -4.77
CA MET A 60 -4.65 11.24 -4.89
C MET A 60 -3.76 10.30 -4.07
N LEU A 61 -2.44 10.44 -4.13
CA LEU A 61 -1.48 9.64 -3.36
C LEU A 61 -1.70 9.79 -1.85
N LEU A 62 -1.95 11.01 -1.36
CA LEU A 62 -2.26 11.23 0.06
C LEU A 62 -3.53 10.48 0.47
N ASN A 63 -4.59 10.56 -0.34
CA ASN A 63 -5.84 9.86 -0.07
C ASN A 63 -5.67 8.34 -0.05
N GLU A 64 -4.95 7.78 -1.03
CA GLU A 64 -4.69 6.34 -1.08
C GLU A 64 -3.77 5.88 0.06
N PHE A 65 -2.75 6.66 0.41
CA PHE A 65 -1.89 6.39 1.58
C PHE A 65 -2.72 6.31 2.87
N LEU A 66 -3.62 7.26 3.10
CA LEU A 66 -4.48 7.28 4.29
C LEU A 66 -5.50 6.13 4.31
N LYS A 67 -5.92 5.61 3.15
CA LYS A 67 -6.80 4.44 3.08
C LYS A 67 -6.04 3.16 3.40
N GLU A 68 -4.89 2.95 2.77
CA GLU A 68 -4.07 1.76 3.01
C GLU A 68 -3.52 1.74 4.44
N HIS A 69 -3.13 2.90 5.00
CA HIS A 69 -2.72 2.98 6.39
C HIS A 69 -3.82 2.53 7.35
N ARG A 70 -5.06 3.03 7.18
CA ARG A 70 -6.21 2.60 7.99
C ARG A 70 -6.52 1.11 7.85
N LYS A 71 -6.35 0.56 6.65
CA LYS A 71 -6.54 -0.87 6.41
C LYS A 71 -5.46 -1.70 7.13
N VAL A 72 -4.21 -1.26 7.10
CA VAL A 72 -3.11 -1.90 7.84
C VAL A 72 -3.39 -1.88 9.34
N GLU A 73 -3.80 -0.75 9.91
CA GLU A 73 -4.16 -0.66 11.34
C GLU A 73 -5.27 -1.65 11.74
N GLU A 74 -6.31 -1.78 10.91
CA GLU A 74 -7.40 -2.71 11.15
C GLU A 74 -6.94 -4.18 11.01
N LEU A 75 -6.12 -4.50 10.00
CA LEU A 75 -5.54 -5.83 9.86
C LEU A 75 -4.65 -6.20 11.06
N GLU A 76 -3.82 -5.27 11.55
CA GLU A 76 -3.02 -5.49 12.74
C GLU A 76 -3.88 -5.77 13.98
N LYS A 77 -4.99 -5.05 14.13
CA LYS A 77 -5.95 -5.28 15.22
C LYS A 77 -6.57 -6.68 15.13
N GLN A 78 -6.96 -7.10 13.94
CA GLN A 78 -7.51 -8.44 13.69
C GLN A 78 -6.47 -9.53 13.96
N ILE A 79 -5.22 -9.33 13.53
CA ILE A 79 -4.12 -10.26 13.82
C ILE A 79 -3.92 -10.40 15.33
N ARG A 80 -3.86 -9.28 16.08
CA ARG A 80 -3.72 -9.34 17.55
C ARG A 80 -4.86 -10.12 18.21
N ALA A 81 -6.10 -9.89 17.77
CA ALA A 81 -7.27 -10.60 18.30
C ALA A 81 -7.24 -12.10 17.96
N LEU A 82 -6.83 -12.44 16.75
CA LEU A 82 -6.71 -13.82 16.30
C LEU A 82 -5.59 -14.54 17.06
N THR A 83 -4.41 -13.93 17.20
CA THR A 83 -3.29 -14.47 17.98
C THR A 83 -3.71 -14.76 19.43
N ALA A 84 -4.44 -13.84 20.08
CA ALA A 84 -4.95 -14.05 21.43
C ALA A 84 -5.95 -15.21 21.51
N THR A 85 -6.78 -15.39 20.48
CA THR A 85 -7.74 -16.50 20.39
C THR A 85 -7.04 -17.83 20.19
N VAL A 86 -6.05 -17.89 19.30
CA VAL A 86 -5.22 -19.09 19.06
C VAL A 86 -4.50 -19.49 20.34
N GLN A 87 -3.92 -18.55 21.08
CA GLN A 87 -3.28 -18.83 22.36
C GLN A 87 -4.26 -19.46 23.36
N LYS A 88 -5.45 -18.88 23.53
CA LYS A 88 -6.49 -19.41 24.44
C LYS A 88 -6.95 -20.82 24.07
N VAL A 89 -7.11 -21.08 22.77
CA VAL A 89 -7.49 -22.42 22.29
C VAL A 89 -6.37 -23.43 22.57
N ASN A 90 -5.12 -23.04 22.32
CA ASN A 90 -3.96 -23.87 22.61
C ASN A 90 -3.88 -24.20 24.10
N ASP A 91 -4.00 -23.21 24.98
CA ASP A 91 -3.99 -23.39 26.44
C ASP A 91 -5.11 -24.36 26.89
N ARG A 92 -6.31 -24.23 26.32
CA ARG A 92 -7.44 -25.15 26.60
C ARG A 92 -7.14 -26.58 26.15
N GLN A 93 -6.49 -26.77 24.99
CA GLN A 93 -6.09 -28.09 24.53
C GLN A 93 -5.02 -28.72 25.42
N HIS A 94 -4.05 -27.93 25.90
CA HIS A 94 -3.05 -28.41 26.85
C HIS A 94 -3.68 -28.82 28.19
N LEU A 95 -4.61 -28.02 28.73
CA LEU A 95 -5.34 -28.34 29.97
C LEU A 95 -6.20 -29.60 29.82
N SER A 96 -6.87 -29.78 28.67
CA SER A 96 -7.68 -30.98 28.39
C SER A 96 -6.85 -32.25 28.22
N LYS A 97 -5.57 -32.14 27.84
CA LYS A 97 -4.64 -33.28 27.74
C LYS A 97 -3.95 -33.60 29.08
N ALA A 98 -3.89 -32.63 30.00
CA ALA A 98 -3.24 -32.77 31.30
C ALA A 98 -4.17 -33.29 32.42
N ALA A 99 -5.50 -33.28 32.22
CA ALA A 99 -6.44 -33.90 33.15
C ALA A 99 -6.34 -35.44 33.06
N PRO A 100 -6.16 -36.18 34.18
CA PRO A 100 -6.07 -37.64 34.13
C PRO A 100 -7.38 -38.22 33.58
N GLN A 101 -7.29 -39.15 32.61
CA GLN A 101 -8.39 -40.06 32.33
C GLN A 101 -8.61 -40.92 33.58
N VAL A 102 -9.52 -40.49 34.45
CA VAL A 102 -10.08 -41.34 35.51
C VAL A 102 -11.12 -42.23 34.83
N THR A 103 -10.66 -43.21 34.04
CA THR A 103 -11.51 -44.32 33.67
C THR A 103 -11.54 -45.28 34.83
N ALA A 104 -12.72 -45.38 35.43
CA ALA A 104 -13.07 -46.24 36.54
C ALA A 104 -12.63 -47.70 36.31
N ASN A 105 -11.95 -48.25 37.32
CA ASN A 105 -11.73 -49.68 37.48
C ASN A 105 -13.08 -50.41 37.58
N ASN A 106 -13.24 -51.51 36.84
CA ASN A 106 -14.00 -52.67 37.27
C ASN A 106 -13.39 -53.94 36.65
#